data_AF-A0A7C6SDD0-F1
#
_entry.id   AF-A0A7C6SDD0-F1
#
_cell.length_a   1.000
_cell.length_b   1.000
_cell.length_c   1.000
_cell.angle_alpha   90.00
_cell.angle_beta   90.00
_cell.angle_gamma   90.00
#
_symmetry.space_group_name_H-M   'P 1'
#
loop_
_entity.id
_entity.type
_entity.pdbx_description
1 polymer ?
#
loop_
_entity_poly.entity_id
_entity_poly.type
_entity_poly.pdbx_seq_one_letter_code
_entity_poly.pdbx_strand_id
1 'polypeptide(L)'
;MKKLRLLLFVLLSVFLTLVLVDSKKVKADMFPKATAKIEIIGVDKPYKFEILVKRGIIVDEYLESRVDNYYDDEFPFEFFKSYVDEDGYVSRTLYSGGAPATLRKEGEHRYLVGYYSAPDEFKIILLFEDDVVITSKVVKRRMFESKMTFDLTGVDLSSSKSGVGVVTEDIPYVPIISKFIIRVVLTILVELGILALFSYRSKRSFMLVGISNLVTQSLLTLFMFIAHYTWMSYFGALIILIIGEFFVFLAEMIFYGLKLKEHKKGRAVLYGFVANLATLLLSIFTIAFI
;
A
#
# COMPACT_ATOMS: atom_id res chain seq x y z
N MET A 1 17.99 12.79 -32.67
CA MET A 1 17.59 11.54 -31.97
C MET A 1 18.28 11.36 -30.62
N LYS A 2 19.60 11.50 -30.50
CA LYS A 2 20.32 11.37 -29.21
C LYS A 2 19.85 12.36 -28.11
N LYS A 3 19.74 13.67 -28.41
CA LYS A 3 19.28 14.70 -27.45
C LYS A 3 17.85 14.47 -26.93
N LEU A 4 16.96 13.87 -27.72
CA LEU A 4 15.58 13.56 -27.33
C LEU A 4 15.51 12.33 -26.42
N ARG A 5 16.25 11.27 -26.77
CA ARG A 5 16.38 10.09 -25.89
C ARG A 5 16.95 10.51 -24.54
N LEU A 6 17.92 11.42 -24.55
CA LEU A 6 18.49 12.00 -23.34
C LEU A 6 17.45 12.80 -22.55
N LEU A 7 16.65 13.67 -23.18
CA LEU A 7 15.62 14.44 -22.46
C LEU A 7 14.52 13.54 -21.86
N LEU A 8 14.00 12.57 -22.62
CA LEU A 8 13.01 11.62 -22.12
C LEU A 8 13.59 10.75 -21.00
N PHE A 9 14.85 10.33 -21.14
CA PHE A 9 15.57 9.61 -20.09
C PHE A 9 15.77 10.47 -18.85
N VAL A 10 16.08 11.76 -19.00
CA VAL A 10 16.21 12.70 -17.89
C VAL A 10 14.88 12.95 -17.20
N LEU A 11 13.78 13.17 -17.94
CA LEU A 11 12.45 13.34 -17.34
C LEU A 11 12.01 12.06 -16.60
N LEU A 12 12.22 10.89 -17.21
CA LEU A 12 11.92 9.61 -16.58
C LEU A 12 12.80 9.37 -15.36
N SER A 13 14.09 9.73 -15.41
CA SER A 13 15.03 9.58 -14.30
C SER A 13 14.70 10.55 -13.16
N VAL A 14 14.31 11.79 -13.47
CA VAL A 14 13.87 12.78 -12.47
C VAL A 14 12.59 12.32 -11.80
N PHE A 15 11.63 11.83 -12.57
CA PHE A 15 10.41 11.23 -12.03
C PHE A 15 10.74 10.02 -11.15
N LEU A 16 11.55 9.07 -11.63
CA LEU A 16 11.98 7.92 -10.83
C LEU A 16 12.66 8.37 -9.54
N THR A 17 13.54 9.37 -9.61
CA THR A 17 14.24 9.90 -8.43
C THR A 17 13.25 10.53 -7.46
N LEU A 18 12.28 11.34 -7.93
CA LEU A 18 11.27 11.94 -7.06
C LEU A 18 10.36 10.89 -6.39
N VAL A 19 10.06 9.79 -7.07
CA VAL A 19 9.28 8.67 -6.52
C VAL A 19 10.10 7.83 -5.55
N LEU A 20 11.41 7.70 -5.79
CA LEU A 20 12.34 6.88 -4.99
C LEU A 20 13.05 7.66 -3.87
N VAL A 21 12.94 8.99 -3.83
CA VAL A 21 13.47 9.80 -2.72
C VAL A 21 12.70 9.41 -1.47
N ASP A 22 13.37 8.63 -0.63
CA ASP A 22 12.90 8.25 0.69
C ASP A 22 12.54 9.53 1.44
N SER A 23 11.24 9.72 1.68
CA SER A 23 10.75 10.84 2.46
C SER A 23 11.36 10.67 3.85
N LYS A 24 12.40 11.47 4.17
CA LYS A 24 12.85 11.65 5.56
C LYS A 24 11.59 11.77 6.41
N LYS A 25 11.46 10.95 7.46
CA LYS A 25 10.28 10.88 8.34
C LYS A 25 9.91 12.28 8.85
N VAL A 26 9.13 13.03 8.08
CA VAL A 26 8.51 14.28 8.51
C VAL A 26 7.45 13.82 9.49
N LYS A 27 7.72 14.02 10.78
CA LYS A 27 6.80 13.70 11.87
C LYS A 27 5.68 14.74 11.91
N ALA A 28 4.84 14.75 10.87
CA ALA A 28 3.57 15.44 10.88
C ALA A 28 2.48 14.36 10.95
N ASP A 29 1.60 14.45 11.94
CA ASP A 29 0.50 13.50 12.11
C ASP A 29 -0.66 13.85 11.16
N MET A 30 -0.37 13.90 9.85
CA MET A 30 -1.28 14.44 8.83
C MET A 30 -1.65 13.44 7.73
N PHE A 31 -1.27 12.17 7.86
CA PHE A 31 -1.46 11.16 6.81
C PHE A 31 -2.07 9.87 7.35
N PRO A 32 -2.73 9.08 6.48
CA PRO A 32 -3.21 7.74 6.83
C PRO A 32 -2.11 6.94 7.52
N LYS A 33 -2.51 6.03 8.41
CA LYS A 33 -1.61 5.11 9.09
C LYS A 33 -1.87 3.70 8.60
N ALA A 34 -0.80 2.91 8.56
CA ALA A 34 -0.92 1.51 8.18
C ALA A 34 -1.78 0.76 9.20
N THR A 35 -2.55 -0.22 8.74
CA THR A 35 -3.41 -1.04 9.59
C THR A 35 -3.21 -2.52 9.27
N ALA A 36 -3.54 -3.39 10.23
CA ALA A 36 -3.63 -4.83 9.99
C ALA A 36 -4.91 -5.37 10.63
N LYS A 37 -5.80 -5.92 9.81
CA LYS A 37 -6.95 -6.71 10.26
C LYS A 37 -6.54 -8.16 10.34
N ILE A 38 -6.66 -8.77 11.51
CA ILE A 38 -6.20 -10.12 11.79
C ILE A 38 -7.41 -10.94 12.24
N GLU A 39 -7.70 -12.01 11.51
CA GLU A 39 -8.70 -13.01 11.84
C GLU A 39 -8.01 -14.27 12.37
N ILE A 40 -8.50 -14.81 13.48
CA ILE A 40 -7.99 -16.06 14.07
C ILE A 40 -8.97 -17.19 13.73
N ILE A 41 -8.46 -18.32 13.25
CA ILE A 41 -9.28 -19.51 12.97
C ILE A 41 -8.66 -20.76 13.61
N GLY A 42 -9.49 -21.79 13.83
CA GLY A 42 -9.05 -23.04 14.45
C GLY A 42 -8.90 -22.96 15.97
N VAL A 43 -9.60 -22.04 16.62
CA VAL A 43 -9.61 -21.87 18.08
C VAL A 43 -11.06 -21.93 18.59
N ASP A 44 -11.31 -22.74 19.61
CA ASP A 44 -12.63 -23.00 20.19
C ASP A 44 -12.72 -22.65 21.69
N LYS A 45 -11.61 -22.22 22.30
CA LYS A 45 -11.56 -21.75 23.70
C LYS A 45 -11.26 -20.25 23.81
N PRO A 46 -11.69 -19.57 24.89
CA PRO A 46 -11.43 -18.15 25.10
C PRO A 46 -9.93 -17.83 25.19
N TYR A 47 -9.55 -16.65 24.70
CA TYR A 47 -8.18 -16.15 24.76
C TYR A 47 -8.12 -14.62 24.76
N LYS A 48 -7.00 -14.09 25.25
CA LYS A 48 -6.60 -12.69 25.10
C LYS A 48 -5.61 -12.59 23.93
N PHE A 49 -5.86 -11.64 23.03
CA PHE A 49 -5.09 -11.41 21.82
C PHE A 49 -4.14 -10.23 22.00
N GLU A 50 -2.93 -10.32 21.48
CA GLU A 50 -2.01 -9.19 21.40
C GLU A 50 -1.07 -9.40 20.20
N ILE A 51 -0.35 -8.34 19.81
CA ILE A 51 0.80 -8.49 18.94
C ILE A 51 2.09 -8.10 19.65
N LEU A 52 3.15 -8.82 19.33
CA LEU A 52 4.48 -8.59 19.88
C LEU A 52 5.35 -7.86 18.87
N VAL A 53 6.18 -6.92 19.34
CA VAL A 53 7.11 -6.13 18.53
C VAL A 53 8.54 -6.31 19.02
N LYS A 54 9.50 -6.21 18.11
CA LYS A 54 10.92 -6.32 18.44
C LYS A 54 11.42 -5.01 19.04
N ARG A 55 11.47 -4.94 20.37
CA ARG A 55 11.94 -3.77 21.12
C ARG A 55 12.45 -4.15 22.49
N GLY A 56 13.27 -3.28 23.09
CA GLY A 56 13.62 -3.41 24.51
C GLY A 56 12.45 -3.03 25.42
N ILE A 57 12.41 -3.66 26.59
CA ILE A 57 11.51 -3.30 27.69
C ILE A 57 11.98 -1.95 28.26
N ILE A 58 11.07 -0.98 28.28
CA ILE A 58 11.28 0.32 28.91
C ILE A 58 10.11 0.53 29.85
N VAL A 59 10.41 0.58 31.16
CA VAL A 59 9.43 0.83 32.22
C VAL A 59 9.53 2.31 32.59
N ASP A 60 8.41 3.02 32.46
CA ASP A 60 8.26 4.42 32.85
C ASP A 60 6.92 4.64 33.55
N GLU A 61 6.69 5.85 34.06
CA GLU A 61 5.50 6.20 34.83
C GLU A 61 4.18 6.11 34.03
N TYR A 62 4.25 6.05 32.69
CA TYR A 62 3.08 5.96 31.81
C TYR A 62 2.80 4.52 31.35
N LEU A 63 3.54 3.53 31.84
CA LEU A 63 3.40 2.15 31.36
C LEU A 63 1.97 1.61 31.56
N GLU A 64 1.37 1.89 32.73
CA GLU A 64 0.02 1.44 33.07
C GLU A 64 -1.04 2.12 32.20
N SER A 65 -0.92 3.41 31.90
CA SER A 65 -1.91 4.14 31.07
C SER A 65 -1.86 3.76 29.58
N ARG A 66 -0.88 2.97 29.13
CA ARG A 66 -0.82 2.50 27.75
C ARG A 66 -1.86 1.43 27.42
N VAL A 67 -2.43 0.79 28.43
CA VAL A 67 -3.46 -0.26 28.25
C VAL A 67 -4.82 0.30 27.86
N ASP A 68 -5.04 1.61 28.02
CA ASP A 68 -6.32 2.31 27.72
C ASP A 68 -6.80 2.11 26.28
N ASN A 69 -5.90 1.74 25.36
CA ASN A 69 -6.20 1.52 23.95
C ASN A 69 -6.25 0.03 23.55
N TYR A 70 -6.27 -0.87 24.54
CA TYR A 70 -6.53 -2.29 24.36
C TYR A 70 -8.01 -2.54 24.07
N TYR A 71 -8.35 -3.67 23.45
CA TYR A 71 -9.73 -3.91 23.00
C TYR A 71 -10.67 -4.44 24.09
N ASP A 72 -10.11 -4.77 25.25
CA ASP A 72 -10.75 -5.47 26.36
C ASP A 72 -10.40 -4.74 27.66
N ASP A 73 -11.33 -4.67 28.60
CA ASP A 73 -11.12 -3.93 29.85
C ASP A 73 -10.10 -4.63 30.77
N GLU A 74 -9.89 -5.94 30.58
CA GLU A 74 -8.98 -6.76 31.37
C GLU A 74 -7.73 -7.11 30.53
N PHE A 75 -6.82 -6.15 30.43
CA PHE A 75 -5.49 -6.39 29.86
C PHE A 75 -4.66 -7.27 30.81
N PRO A 76 -4.04 -8.38 30.34
CA PRO A 76 -3.15 -9.24 31.14
C PRO A 76 -1.82 -8.57 31.51
N PHE A 77 -1.86 -7.52 32.33
CA PHE A 77 -0.74 -6.62 32.55
C PHE A 77 0.50 -7.31 33.13
N GLU A 78 0.35 -8.06 34.22
CA GLU A 78 1.48 -8.73 34.89
C GLU A 78 2.17 -9.76 34.00
N PHE A 79 1.40 -10.49 33.18
CA PHE A 79 1.93 -11.38 32.17
C PHE A 79 2.77 -10.59 31.14
N PHE A 80 2.15 -9.64 30.44
CA PHE A 80 2.79 -8.94 29.33
C PHE A 80 3.93 -8.01 29.74
N LYS A 81 3.96 -7.55 31.00
CA LYS A 81 5.02 -6.70 31.56
C LYS A 81 6.37 -7.41 31.65
N SER A 82 6.36 -8.72 31.88
CA SER A 82 7.58 -9.53 32.00
C SER A 82 7.80 -10.45 30.81
N TYR A 83 6.77 -10.63 29.98
CA TYR A 83 6.83 -11.54 28.84
C TYR A 83 7.79 -11.04 27.77
N VAL A 84 8.77 -11.90 27.47
CA VAL A 84 9.69 -11.76 26.33
C VAL A 84 9.66 -13.09 25.59
N ASP A 85 9.22 -13.05 24.34
CA ASP A 85 9.25 -14.20 23.46
C ASP A 85 10.70 -14.63 23.14
N GLU A 86 10.91 -15.88 22.74
CA GLU A 86 12.23 -16.46 22.44
C GLU A 86 13.06 -15.64 21.44
N ASP A 87 12.42 -14.90 20.53
CA ASP A 87 13.08 -14.04 19.53
C ASP A 87 13.30 -12.59 20.02
N GLY A 88 13.00 -12.31 21.29
CA GLY A 88 13.10 -11.00 21.92
C GLY A 88 11.96 -10.04 21.57
N TYR A 89 10.78 -10.56 21.22
CA TYR A 89 9.59 -9.74 20.98
C TYR A 89 8.80 -9.54 22.27
N VAL A 90 8.24 -8.34 22.45
CA VAL A 90 7.54 -7.89 23.67
C VAL A 90 6.19 -7.28 23.31
N SER A 91 5.29 -7.14 24.29
CA SER A 91 3.95 -6.55 24.07
C SER A 91 4.01 -5.20 23.37
N ARG A 92 3.28 -5.06 22.24
CA ARG A 92 3.14 -3.77 21.57
C ARG A 92 2.40 -2.77 22.43
N THR A 93 1.32 -3.20 23.09
CA THR A 93 0.51 -2.33 23.96
C THR A 93 1.39 -1.62 25.00
N LEU A 94 2.31 -2.36 25.64
CA LEU A 94 3.19 -1.80 26.66
C LEU A 94 4.42 -1.06 26.10
N TYR A 95 5.01 -1.55 25.01
CA TYR A 95 6.35 -1.14 24.56
C TYR A 95 6.39 -0.49 23.16
N SER A 96 5.29 0.13 22.74
CA SER A 96 5.21 0.92 21.49
C SER A 96 6.04 2.21 21.47
N GLY A 97 6.78 2.53 22.55
CA GLY A 97 7.75 3.62 22.62
C GLY A 97 7.10 5.00 22.47
N GLY A 98 6.00 5.20 23.18
CA GLY A 98 5.28 6.47 23.29
C GLY A 98 4.22 6.70 22.21
N ALA A 99 4.18 5.91 21.14
CA ALA A 99 3.07 5.96 20.18
C ALA A 99 1.88 5.15 20.70
N PRO A 100 0.63 5.63 20.61
CA PRO A 100 -0.51 4.83 21.07
C PRO A 100 -0.62 3.50 20.32
N ALA A 101 -0.77 2.41 21.07
CA ALA A 101 -0.77 1.05 20.54
C ALA A 101 -2.20 0.53 20.35
N THR A 102 -3.03 1.23 19.57
CA THR A 102 -4.44 0.87 19.45
C THR A 102 -4.64 -0.54 18.90
N LEU A 103 -5.50 -1.28 19.61
CA LEU A 103 -5.97 -2.61 19.28
C LEU A 103 -7.50 -2.61 19.48
N ARG A 104 -8.26 -3.06 18.48
CA ARG A 104 -9.73 -3.11 18.55
C ARG A 104 -10.22 -4.48 18.15
N LYS A 105 -11.32 -4.93 18.76
CA LYS A 105 -12.04 -6.14 18.38
C LYS A 105 -13.18 -5.77 17.42
N GLU A 106 -13.17 -6.32 16.21
CA GLU A 106 -14.19 -6.11 15.16
C GLU A 106 -15.15 -7.33 15.01
N GLY A 107 -14.92 -8.38 15.79
CA GLY A 107 -15.74 -9.59 15.83
C GLY A 107 -15.14 -10.61 16.79
N GLU A 108 -15.77 -11.77 16.91
CA GLU A 108 -15.38 -12.79 17.91
C GLU A 108 -13.90 -13.16 17.87
N HIS A 109 -13.36 -13.34 16.65
CA HIS A 109 -11.96 -13.67 16.39
C HIS A 109 -11.28 -12.68 15.43
N ARG A 110 -11.81 -11.45 15.30
CA ARG A 110 -11.31 -10.44 14.35
C ARG A 110 -10.84 -9.21 15.08
N TYR A 111 -9.61 -8.80 14.79
CA TYR A 111 -8.94 -7.70 15.46
C TYR A 111 -8.37 -6.70 14.46
N LEU A 112 -8.53 -5.42 14.75
CA LEU A 112 -7.89 -4.33 14.03
C LEU A 112 -6.70 -3.82 14.84
N VAL A 113 -5.51 -4.00 14.29
CA VAL A 113 -4.26 -3.42 14.77
C VAL A 113 -4.04 -2.09 14.06
N GLY A 114 -3.81 -1.04 14.84
CA GLY A 114 -3.09 0.13 14.35
C GLY A 114 -3.92 1.31 13.84
N TYR A 115 -4.80 1.87 14.67
CA TYR A 115 -5.33 3.24 14.42
C TYR A 115 -4.19 4.29 14.31
N TYR A 116 -3.09 4.07 15.04
CA TYR A 116 -1.87 4.90 15.02
C TYR A 116 -0.65 4.27 14.32
N SER A 117 -0.87 3.26 13.47
CA SER A 117 0.14 2.48 12.71
C SER A 117 0.35 1.05 13.23
N ALA A 118 0.00 0.08 12.40
CA ALA A 118 0.44 -1.31 12.52
C ALA A 118 1.93 -1.42 12.18
N PRO A 119 2.71 -2.20 12.94
CA PRO A 119 4.13 -2.41 12.65
C PRO A 119 4.33 -3.15 11.31
N ASP A 120 5.51 -2.98 10.71
CA ASP A 120 5.91 -3.72 9.50
C ASP A 120 6.28 -5.17 9.83
N GLU A 121 6.78 -5.42 11.04
CA GLU A 121 7.18 -6.73 11.54
C GLU A 121 6.68 -6.94 12.96
N PHE A 122 6.01 -8.08 13.22
CA PHE A 122 5.45 -8.43 14.52
C PHE A 122 5.24 -9.94 14.65
N LYS A 123 4.94 -10.42 15.86
CA LYS A 123 4.34 -11.75 16.09
C LYS A 123 2.92 -11.59 16.63
N ILE A 124 2.08 -12.58 16.41
CA ILE A 124 0.77 -12.68 17.05
C ILE A 124 0.93 -13.55 18.30
N ILE A 125 0.27 -13.19 19.39
CA ILE A 125 0.21 -13.98 20.62
C ILE A 125 -1.23 -14.15 21.07
N LEU A 126 -1.57 -15.39 21.44
CA LEU A 126 -2.79 -15.74 22.15
C LEU A 126 -2.42 -16.23 23.54
N LEU A 127 -2.99 -15.61 24.57
CA LEU A 127 -2.92 -16.06 25.96
C LEU A 127 -4.27 -16.67 26.34
N PHE A 128 -4.29 -17.96 26.62
CA PHE A 128 -5.49 -18.68 27.03
C PHE A 128 -5.69 -18.59 28.56
N GLU A 129 -6.91 -18.88 29.03
CA GLU A 129 -7.25 -18.83 30.47
C GLU A 129 -6.48 -19.84 31.33
N ASP A 130 -5.96 -20.91 30.73
CA ASP A 130 -5.14 -21.94 31.35
C ASP A 130 -3.64 -21.60 31.35
N ASP A 131 -3.29 -20.31 31.22
CA ASP A 131 -1.92 -19.79 31.08
C ASP A 131 -1.14 -20.37 29.89
N VAL A 132 -1.82 -21.04 28.96
CA VAL A 132 -1.23 -21.52 27.71
C VAL A 132 -1.00 -20.35 26.78
N VAL A 133 0.20 -20.31 26.18
CA VAL A 133 0.63 -19.24 25.28
C VAL A 133 0.94 -19.81 23.90
N ILE A 134 0.28 -19.26 22.87
CA ILE A 134 0.54 -19.62 21.49
C ILE A 134 1.04 -18.39 20.74
N THR A 135 2.22 -18.49 20.13
CA THR A 135 2.75 -17.42 19.27
C THR A 135 2.91 -17.86 17.83
N SER A 136 2.72 -16.91 16.91
CA SER A 136 3.02 -17.11 15.50
C SER A 136 4.52 -17.01 15.22
N LYS A 137 4.94 -17.44 14.04
CA LYS A 137 6.22 -16.99 13.45
C LYS A 137 6.21 -15.48 13.24
N VAL A 138 7.38 -14.89 13.03
CA VAL A 138 7.50 -13.48 12.66
C VAL A 138 6.72 -13.20 11.38
N VAL A 139 5.78 -12.27 11.48
CA VAL A 139 4.92 -11.78 10.40
C VAL A 139 5.55 -10.52 9.82
N LYS A 140 5.68 -10.48 8.50
CA LYS A 140 6.08 -9.27 7.76
C LYS A 140 4.89 -8.77 6.96
N ARG A 141 4.36 -7.61 7.34
CA ARG A 141 3.25 -6.95 6.65
C ARG A 141 3.73 -6.43 5.30
N ARG A 142 3.03 -6.78 4.22
CA ARG A 142 3.37 -6.30 2.87
C ARG A 142 2.44 -5.19 2.39
N MET A 143 1.22 -5.14 2.93
CA MET A 143 0.20 -4.17 2.54
C MET A 143 0.05 -3.06 3.57
N PHE A 144 -0.24 -1.84 3.11
CA PHE A 144 -0.50 -0.69 3.98
C PHE A 144 -1.79 -0.87 4.79
N GLU A 145 -2.85 -1.34 4.13
CA GLU A 145 -4.07 -1.84 4.75
C GLU A 145 -4.08 -3.36 4.62
N SER A 146 -3.56 -4.05 5.64
CA SER A 146 -3.37 -5.49 5.59
C SER A 146 -4.60 -6.24 6.12
N LYS A 147 -4.90 -7.37 5.48
CA LYS A 147 -5.88 -8.35 5.97
C LYS A 147 -5.15 -9.67 6.09
N MET A 148 -5.20 -10.27 7.27
CA MET A 148 -4.46 -11.48 7.58
C MET A 148 -5.34 -12.49 8.29
N THR A 149 -5.07 -13.76 8.06
CA THR A 149 -5.65 -14.88 8.80
C THR A 149 -4.52 -15.60 9.53
N PHE A 150 -4.66 -15.78 10.84
CA PHE A 150 -3.82 -16.65 11.64
C PHE A 150 -4.57 -17.98 11.84
N ASP A 151 -4.12 -18.99 11.09
CA ASP A 151 -4.71 -20.32 11.09
C ASP A 151 -4.00 -21.22 12.09
N LEU A 152 -4.75 -21.63 13.11
CA LEU A 152 -4.35 -22.58 14.15
C LEU A 152 -5.03 -23.95 13.98
N THR A 153 -5.69 -24.21 12.86
CA THR A 153 -6.33 -25.50 12.59
C THR A 153 -5.32 -26.64 12.69
N GLY A 154 -5.60 -27.61 13.56
CA GLY A 154 -4.71 -28.75 13.79
C GLY A 154 -3.49 -28.45 14.67
N VAL A 155 -3.36 -27.23 15.18
CA VAL A 155 -2.38 -26.92 16.24
C VAL A 155 -2.96 -27.39 17.56
N ASP A 156 -2.20 -28.20 18.30
CA ASP A 156 -2.57 -28.56 19.66
C ASP A 156 -2.37 -27.37 20.62
N LEU A 157 -3.48 -26.90 21.18
CA LEU A 157 -3.61 -25.72 22.05
C LEU A 157 -3.59 -26.07 23.56
N SER A 158 -3.24 -27.31 23.95
CA SER A 158 -3.21 -27.72 25.36
C SER A 158 -1.90 -27.39 26.08
N SER A 159 -0.90 -26.88 25.36
CA SER A 159 0.41 -26.54 25.91
C SER A 159 1.01 -25.35 25.17
N SER A 160 1.79 -24.53 25.87
CA SER A 160 2.43 -23.36 25.27
C SER A 160 3.39 -23.74 24.15
N LYS A 161 3.28 -23.04 23.01
CA LYS A 161 4.10 -23.28 21.81
C LYS A 161 4.43 -21.95 21.12
N SER A 162 5.68 -21.84 20.66
CA SER A 162 6.14 -20.69 19.88
C SER A 162 6.25 -21.04 18.40
N GLY A 163 5.98 -20.05 17.53
CA GLY A 163 6.22 -20.17 16.10
C GLY A 163 5.32 -21.17 15.37
N VAL A 164 4.11 -21.43 15.90
CA VAL A 164 3.14 -22.39 15.34
C VAL A 164 2.03 -21.69 14.55
N GLY A 165 1.24 -22.50 13.84
CA GLY A 165 0.19 -22.01 12.94
C GLY A 165 0.72 -21.36 11.67
N VAL A 166 -0.19 -20.87 10.84
CA VAL A 166 0.12 -20.22 9.57
C VAL A 166 -0.54 -18.85 9.52
N VAL A 167 0.26 -17.79 9.34
CA VAL A 167 -0.26 -16.44 9.09
C VAL A 167 -0.22 -16.16 7.61
N THR A 168 -1.38 -15.94 7.01
CA THR A 168 -1.53 -15.61 5.59
C THR A 168 -2.07 -14.20 5.44
N GLU A 169 -1.38 -13.35 4.67
CA GLU A 169 -1.87 -12.02 4.29
C GLU A 169 -2.59 -12.11 2.95
N ASP A 170 -3.86 -11.70 2.92
CA ASP A 170 -4.70 -11.63 1.72
C ASP A 170 -4.25 -10.48 0.83
N ILE A 171 -3.59 -10.83 -0.29
CA ILE A 171 -3.23 -9.88 -1.32
C ILE A 171 -4.21 -10.04 -2.48
N PRO A 172 -4.99 -8.99 -2.82
CA PRO A 172 -6.01 -9.05 -3.84
C PRO A 172 -5.41 -8.95 -5.26
N TYR A 173 -4.59 -9.94 -5.66
CA TYR A 173 -3.89 -9.96 -6.94
C TYR A 173 -4.83 -9.82 -8.15
N VAL A 174 -5.98 -10.52 -8.13
CA VAL A 174 -6.94 -10.49 -9.24
C VAL A 174 -7.59 -9.10 -9.39
N PRO A 175 -8.12 -8.46 -8.32
CA PRO A 175 -8.54 -7.07 -8.39
C PRO A 175 -7.42 -6.11 -8.83
N ILE A 176 -6.20 -6.28 -8.31
CA ILE A 176 -5.04 -5.45 -8.67
C ILE A 176 -4.77 -5.51 -10.18
N ILE A 177 -4.62 -6.72 -10.73
CA ILE A 177 -4.28 -6.91 -12.14
C ILE A 177 -5.44 -6.45 -13.04
N SER A 178 -6.69 -6.79 -12.68
CA SER A 178 -7.85 -6.41 -13.49
C SER A 178 -8.04 -4.88 -13.54
N LYS A 179 -7.97 -4.19 -12.40
CA LYS A 179 -8.05 -2.72 -12.34
C LYS A 179 -6.88 -2.06 -13.09
N PHE A 180 -5.68 -2.61 -13.00
CA PHE A 180 -4.52 -2.15 -13.78
C PHE A 180 -4.80 -2.22 -15.28
N ILE A 181 -5.23 -3.39 -15.78
CA ILE A 181 -5.50 -3.60 -17.21
C ILE A 181 -6.63 -2.69 -17.68
N ILE A 182 -7.75 -2.65 -16.95
CA ILE A 182 -8.91 -1.82 -17.28
C ILE A 182 -8.47 -0.36 -17.43
N ARG A 183 -7.70 0.15 -16.47
CA ARG A 183 -7.25 1.54 -16.50
C ARG A 183 -6.37 1.84 -17.71
N VAL A 184 -5.34 1.03 -17.94
CA VAL A 184 -4.42 1.22 -19.08
C VAL A 184 -5.18 1.17 -20.41
N VAL A 185 -6.08 0.19 -20.58
CA VAL A 185 -6.89 0.05 -21.79
C VAL A 185 -7.82 1.24 -21.98
N LEU A 186 -8.54 1.66 -20.93
CA LEU A 186 -9.44 2.82 -21.01
C LEU A 186 -8.69 4.09 -21.42
N THR A 187 -7.51 4.34 -20.82
CA THR A 187 -6.70 5.50 -21.17
C THR A 187 -6.26 5.46 -22.64
N ILE A 188 -5.75 4.32 -23.12
CA ILE A 188 -5.38 4.15 -24.53
C ILE A 188 -6.57 4.36 -25.46
N LEU A 189 -7.76 3.84 -25.12
CA LEU A 189 -8.95 4.01 -25.95
C LEU A 189 -9.37 5.48 -26.06
N VAL A 190 -9.31 6.22 -24.95
CA VAL A 190 -9.61 7.67 -24.94
C VAL A 190 -8.59 8.44 -25.77
N GLU A 191 -7.31 8.17 -25.60
CA GLU A 191 -6.21 8.76 -26.37
C GLU A 191 -6.38 8.55 -27.88
N LEU A 192 -6.65 7.32 -28.31
CA LEU A 192 -6.86 6.97 -29.71
C LEU A 192 -8.17 7.56 -30.25
N GLY A 193 -9.21 7.65 -29.43
CA GLY A 193 -10.47 8.33 -29.78
C GLY A 193 -10.24 9.82 -30.05
N ILE A 194 -9.52 10.51 -29.16
CA ILE A 194 -9.15 11.92 -29.33
C ILE A 194 -8.25 12.11 -30.55
N LEU A 195 -7.29 11.19 -30.77
CA LEU A 195 -6.45 11.20 -31.96
C LEU A 195 -7.29 11.16 -33.26
N ALA A 196 -8.34 10.31 -33.29
CA ALA A 196 -9.27 10.23 -34.40
C ALA A 196 -10.06 11.54 -34.59
N LEU A 197 -10.52 12.18 -33.50
CA LEU A 197 -11.19 13.49 -33.53
C LEU A 197 -10.28 14.59 -34.09
N PHE A 198 -8.98 14.51 -33.81
CA PHE A 198 -7.96 15.38 -34.40
C PHE A 198 -7.66 15.09 -35.87
N SER A 199 -8.44 14.21 -36.50
CA SER A 199 -8.37 13.85 -37.92
C SER A 199 -7.05 13.19 -38.33
N TYR A 200 -6.38 12.50 -37.40
CA TYR A 200 -5.36 11.53 -37.77
C TYR A 200 -6.05 10.26 -38.26
N ARG A 201 -5.57 9.70 -39.37
CA ARG A 201 -6.14 8.53 -40.05
C ARG A 201 -5.08 7.48 -40.34
N SER A 202 -3.79 7.82 -40.30
CA SER A 202 -2.72 6.87 -40.59
C SER A 202 -2.59 5.81 -39.50
N LYS A 203 -2.57 4.53 -39.89
CA LYS A 203 -2.25 3.41 -38.98
C LYS A 203 -0.96 3.64 -38.21
N ARG A 204 0.03 4.32 -38.81
CA ARG A 204 1.30 4.65 -38.17
C ARG A 204 1.12 5.63 -37.01
N SER A 205 0.22 6.61 -37.13
CA SER A 205 -0.09 7.57 -36.07
C SER A 205 -0.79 6.89 -34.89
N PHE A 206 -1.78 6.04 -35.17
CA PHE A 206 -2.48 5.24 -34.14
C PHE A 206 -1.53 4.30 -33.40
N MET A 207 -0.68 3.56 -34.14
CA MET A 207 0.29 2.66 -33.53
C MET A 207 1.31 3.41 -32.67
N LEU A 208 1.74 4.59 -33.12
CA LEU A 208 2.70 5.41 -32.37
C LEU A 208 2.12 5.87 -31.03
N VAL A 209 0.91 6.42 -31.05
CA VAL A 209 0.20 6.88 -29.86
C VAL A 209 -0.17 5.73 -28.95
N GLY A 210 -0.67 4.62 -29.51
CA GLY A 210 -1.07 3.45 -28.73
C GLY A 210 0.11 2.84 -27.98
N ILE A 211 1.27 2.71 -28.62
CA ILE A 211 2.47 2.16 -27.98
C ILE A 211 3.05 3.13 -26.94
N SER A 212 3.11 4.45 -27.23
CA SER A 212 3.61 5.40 -26.23
C SER A 212 2.75 5.40 -24.98
N ASN A 213 1.42 5.47 -25.15
CA ASN A 213 0.48 5.40 -24.03
C ASN A 213 0.54 4.07 -23.29
N LEU A 214 0.65 2.96 -24.00
CA LEU A 214 0.81 1.66 -23.35
C LEU A 214 2.01 1.67 -22.41
N VAL A 215 3.13 2.27 -22.80
CA VAL A 215 4.33 2.35 -21.95
C VAL A 215 4.15 3.36 -20.82
N THR A 216 3.79 4.61 -21.12
CA THR A 216 3.69 5.69 -20.13
C THR A 216 2.60 5.40 -19.10
N GLN A 217 1.42 4.98 -19.53
CA GLN A 217 0.27 4.72 -18.66
C GLN A 217 0.44 3.43 -17.87
N SER A 218 1.11 2.41 -18.41
CA SER A 218 1.47 1.23 -17.60
C SER A 218 2.43 1.60 -16.48
N LEU A 219 3.45 2.43 -16.76
CA LEU A 219 4.39 2.88 -15.74
C LEU A 219 3.71 3.73 -14.66
N LEU A 220 2.93 4.74 -15.07
CA LEU A 220 2.22 5.61 -14.14
C LEU A 220 1.24 4.81 -13.27
N THR A 221 0.46 3.92 -13.89
CA THR A 221 -0.49 3.06 -13.17
C THR A 221 0.22 2.12 -12.20
N LEU A 222 1.37 1.55 -12.59
CA LEU A 222 2.15 0.69 -11.71
C LEU A 222 2.61 1.45 -10.45
N PHE A 223 3.18 2.65 -10.61
CA PHE A 223 3.61 3.46 -9.47
C PHE A 223 2.44 3.86 -8.57
N MET A 224 1.29 4.18 -9.15
CA MET A 224 0.10 4.48 -8.35
C MET A 224 -0.37 3.29 -7.53
N PHE A 225 -0.35 2.08 -8.10
CA PHE A 225 -0.75 0.87 -7.39
C PHE A 225 0.24 0.51 -6.29
N ILE A 226 1.54 0.64 -6.54
CA ILE A 226 2.57 0.50 -5.49
C ILE A 226 2.27 1.48 -4.35
N ALA A 227 2.09 2.77 -4.67
CA ALA A 227 1.79 3.77 -3.65
C ALA A 227 0.48 3.51 -2.89
N HIS A 228 -0.55 2.98 -3.55
CA HIS A 228 -1.81 2.62 -2.91
C HIS A 228 -1.63 1.45 -1.94
N TYR A 229 -1.01 0.35 -2.40
CA TYR A 229 -1.01 -0.89 -1.63
C TYR A 229 0.13 -0.95 -0.61
N THR A 230 1.23 -0.22 -0.78
CA THR A 230 2.40 -0.29 0.13
C THR A 230 2.71 1.01 0.85
N TRP A 231 2.14 2.13 0.39
CA TRP A 231 2.30 3.45 1.02
C TRP A 231 0.93 4.03 1.37
N MET A 232 0.78 5.36 1.53
CA MET A 232 -0.37 6.09 2.10
C MET A 232 -1.76 5.86 1.45
N SER A 233 -2.11 4.65 1.05
CA SER A 233 -3.39 4.24 0.48
C SER A 233 -3.77 5.17 -0.69
N TYR A 234 -5.04 5.56 -0.78
CA TYR A 234 -5.54 6.49 -1.77
C TYR A 234 -4.76 7.82 -1.85
N PHE A 235 -4.24 8.34 -0.73
CA PHE A 235 -3.45 9.57 -0.74
C PHE A 235 -2.12 9.38 -1.45
N GLY A 236 -1.45 8.24 -1.24
CA GLY A 236 -0.22 7.90 -1.95
C GLY A 236 -0.46 7.82 -3.45
N ALA A 237 -1.52 7.12 -3.87
CA ALA A 237 -1.91 7.01 -5.27
C ALA A 237 -2.21 8.38 -5.91
N LEU A 238 -2.90 9.27 -5.19
CA LEU A 238 -3.25 10.61 -5.66
C LEU A 238 -2.02 11.49 -5.88
N ILE A 239 -1.06 11.46 -4.96
CA ILE A 239 0.20 12.21 -5.10
C ILE A 239 0.96 11.74 -6.34
N ILE A 240 1.10 10.41 -6.52
CA ILE A 240 1.75 9.84 -7.69
C ILE A 240 0.99 10.18 -8.98
N LEU A 241 -0.34 10.16 -8.97
CA LEU A 241 -1.14 10.57 -10.12
C LEU A 241 -0.81 12.01 -10.53
N ILE A 242 -0.91 12.97 -9.60
CA ILE A 242 -0.74 14.39 -9.92
C ILE A 242 0.68 14.68 -10.43
N ILE A 243 1.69 14.18 -9.72
CA ILE A 243 3.10 14.43 -10.07
C ILE A 243 3.46 13.65 -11.34
N GLY A 244 3.10 12.37 -11.41
CA GLY A 244 3.45 11.49 -12.52
C GLY A 244 2.76 11.88 -13.82
N GLU A 245 1.47 12.23 -13.77
CA GLU A 245 0.77 12.69 -14.96
C GLU A 245 1.39 13.98 -15.50
N PHE A 246 1.81 14.92 -14.65
CA PHE A 246 2.51 16.13 -15.12
C PHE A 246 3.77 15.80 -15.95
N PHE A 247 4.57 14.82 -15.51
CA PHE A 247 5.75 14.38 -16.26
C PHE A 247 5.39 13.61 -17.54
N VAL A 248 4.39 12.74 -17.49
CA VAL A 248 3.88 12.02 -18.66
C VAL A 248 3.36 13.00 -19.71
N PHE A 249 2.53 13.95 -19.30
CA PHE A 249 1.97 15.03 -20.10
C PHE A 249 3.05 15.79 -20.88
N LEU A 250 4.10 16.22 -20.18
CA LEU A 250 5.22 16.93 -20.80
C LEU A 250 6.00 16.04 -21.77
N ALA A 251 6.29 14.80 -21.37
CA ALA A 251 7.03 13.85 -22.19
C ALA A 251 6.28 13.49 -23.49
N GLU A 252 4.97 13.25 -23.40
CA GLU A 252 4.12 12.89 -24.52
C GLU A 252 3.91 14.03 -25.50
N MET A 253 3.64 15.25 -25.02
CA MET A 253 3.54 16.42 -25.90
C MET A 253 4.81 16.64 -26.73
N ILE A 254 5.98 16.52 -26.09
CA ILE A 254 7.28 16.62 -26.77
C ILE A 254 7.43 15.47 -27.77
N PHE A 255 7.10 14.24 -27.35
CA PHE A 255 7.21 13.07 -28.20
C PHE A 255 6.32 13.17 -29.44
N TYR A 256 5.04 13.52 -29.29
CA TYR A 256 4.08 13.67 -30.38
C TYR A 256 4.42 14.83 -31.30
N GLY A 257 4.76 16.01 -30.77
CA GLY A 257 5.18 17.16 -31.57
C GLY A 257 6.39 16.86 -32.48
N LEU A 258 7.23 15.90 -32.07
CA LEU A 258 8.39 15.47 -32.85
C LEU A 258 8.09 14.28 -33.77
N LYS A 259 7.21 13.37 -33.40
CA LYS A 259 7.05 12.07 -34.07
C LYS A 259 5.77 11.92 -34.89
N LEU A 260 4.69 12.59 -34.53
CA LEU A 260 3.50 12.64 -35.37
C LEU A 260 3.79 13.58 -36.56
N LYS A 261 3.91 13.00 -37.75
CA LYS A 261 4.26 13.70 -39.00
C LYS A 261 3.09 13.88 -39.96
N GLU A 262 1.95 13.28 -39.67
CA GLU A 262 0.76 13.33 -40.53
C GLU A 262 0.20 14.76 -40.65
N HIS A 263 0.30 15.55 -39.59
CA HIS A 263 -0.13 16.95 -39.56
C HIS A 263 1.00 17.86 -39.08
N LYS A 264 0.75 19.19 -39.11
CA LYS A 264 1.69 20.20 -38.58
C LYS A 264 1.98 19.96 -37.10
N LYS A 265 3.21 20.27 -36.67
CA LYS A 265 3.66 20.08 -35.27
C LYS A 265 2.72 20.69 -34.23
N GLY A 266 2.20 21.89 -34.47
CA GLY A 266 1.26 22.55 -33.55
C GLY A 266 -0.01 21.72 -33.31
N ARG A 267 -0.51 21.01 -34.33
CA ARG A 267 -1.66 20.10 -34.19
C ARG A 267 -1.31 18.89 -33.35
N ALA A 268 -0.12 18.33 -33.50
CA ALA A 268 0.35 17.20 -32.69
C ALA A 268 0.55 17.57 -31.22
N VAL A 269 1.07 18.78 -30.95
CA VAL A 269 1.23 19.30 -29.59
C VAL A 269 -0.13 19.59 -28.95
N LEU A 270 -1.06 20.23 -29.69
CA LEU A 270 -2.43 20.47 -29.20
C LEU A 270 -3.18 19.16 -28.95
N TYR A 271 -3.02 18.17 -29.83
CA TYR A 271 -3.54 16.82 -29.60
C TYR A 271 -3.01 16.23 -28.29
N GLY A 272 -1.69 16.22 -28.09
CA GLY A 272 -1.09 15.68 -26.87
C GLY A 272 -1.62 16.37 -25.61
N PHE A 273 -1.73 17.70 -25.65
CA PHE A 273 -2.31 18.47 -24.55
C PHE A 273 -3.76 18.07 -24.25
N VAL A 274 -4.63 18.02 -25.27
CA VAL A 274 -6.06 17.71 -25.08
C VAL A 274 -6.26 16.26 -24.66
N ALA A 275 -5.52 15.32 -25.24
CA ALA A 275 -5.60 13.90 -24.90
C ALA A 275 -5.18 13.66 -23.45
N ASN A 276 -3.99 14.12 -23.06
CA ASN A 276 -3.48 13.91 -21.71
C ASN A 276 -4.31 14.68 -20.65
N LEU A 277 -4.93 15.82 -21.01
CA LEU A 277 -5.82 16.54 -20.08
C LEU A 277 -7.11 15.74 -19.85
N ALA A 278 -7.69 15.17 -20.90
CA ALA A 278 -8.88 14.34 -20.79
C ALA A 278 -8.60 13.07 -19.96
N THR A 279 -7.45 12.44 -20.14
CA THR A 279 -7.06 11.25 -19.37
C THR A 279 -6.71 11.57 -17.91
N LEU A 280 -6.13 12.74 -17.61
CA LEU A 280 -5.95 13.22 -16.25
C LEU A 280 -7.30 13.37 -15.53
N LEU A 281 -8.27 14.05 -16.16
CA LEU A 281 -9.60 14.22 -15.60
C LEU A 281 -10.27 12.86 -15.38
N LEU A 282 -10.21 11.97 -16.38
CA LEU A 282 -10.71 10.60 -16.25
C LEU A 282 -10.04 9.86 -15.08
N SER A 283 -8.72 9.99 -14.93
CA SER A 283 -7.96 9.35 -13.85
C SER A 283 -8.35 9.87 -12.47
N ILE A 284 -8.62 11.17 -12.32
CA ILE A 284 -9.09 11.74 -11.05
C ILE A 284 -10.47 11.17 -10.68
N PHE A 285 -11.40 11.07 -11.63
CA PHE A 285 -12.71 10.48 -11.38
C PHE A 285 -12.66 8.96 -11.15
N THR A 286 -11.66 8.27 -11.73
CA THR A 286 -11.52 6.82 -11.62
C THR A 286 -10.61 6.38 -10.47
N ILE A 287 -9.95 7.29 -9.76
CA ILE A 287 -9.01 6.95 -8.68
C ILE A 287 -9.69 6.21 -7.52
N ALA A 288 -10.96 6.51 -7.26
CA ALA A 288 -11.75 5.83 -6.23
C ALA A 288 -12.08 4.37 -6.59
N PHE A 289 -11.88 3.98 -7.85
CA PHE A 289 -12.08 2.61 -8.32
C PHE A 289 -10.80 1.78 -8.35
N ILE A 290 -9.65 2.37 -7.95
CA ILE A 290 -8.37 1.67 -7.70
C ILE A 290 -8.45 0.96 -6.35
#